data_AF-D0WII0-F1
#
_entry.id   AF-D0WII0-F1
#
_cell.length_a   1.000
_cell.length_b   1.000
_cell.length_c   1.000
_cell.angle_alpha   90.00
_cell.angle_beta   90.00
_cell.angle_gamma   90.00
#
_symmetry.space_group_name_H-M   'P 1'
#
loop_
_entity.id
_entity.type
_entity.pdbx_description
1 polymer ?
#
loop_
_entity_poly.entity_id
_entity_poly.type
_entity_poly.pdbx_seq_one_letter_code
_entity_poly.pdbx_strand_id
1 'polypeptide(L)'
;MKIIVENKGQQQSVRYVVDVDRCCGCKRCIRRCQEDVWQWDAGTEHAYPRYPDDCVLCYQCEMDCLNSVIDIQVISPLQVDPLEYSAGLIALDQE
;
A
#
# COMPACT_ATOMS: atom_id res chain seq x y z
N MET A 1 -6.70 16.28 -6.69
CA MET A 1 -6.86 14.92 -7.22
C MET A 1 -6.17 13.94 -6.29
N LYS A 2 -6.62 12.68 -6.24
CA LYS A 2 -6.00 11.64 -5.42
C LYS A 2 -5.76 10.40 -6.27
N ILE A 3 -4.60 9.78 -6.11
CA ILE A 3 -4.35 8.43 -6.59
C ILE A 3 -4.76 7.48 -5.46
N ILE A 4 -5.60 6.50 -5.79
CA ILE A 4 -6.04 5.47 -4.84
C ILE A 4 -5.70 4.12 -5.44
N VAL A 5 -4.94 3.32 -4.69
CA VAL A 5 -4.58 1.95 -5.07
C VAL A 5 -4.93 1.04 -3.90
N GLU A 6 -5.66 -0.03 -4.17
CA GLU A 6 -6.00 -1.04 -3.19
C GLU A 6 -5.29 -2.33 -3.51
N ASN A 7 -4.86 -3.03 -2.47
CA ASN A 7 -4.21 -4.31 -2.58
C ASN A 7 -4.79 -5.32 -1.59
N LYS A 8 -4.91 -6.57 -2.06
CA LYS A 8 -5.26 -7.73 -1.25
C LYS A 8 -3.99 -8.50 -0.93
N GLY A 9 -3.17 -7.92 -0.06
CA GLY A 9 -1.88 -8.52 0.32
C GLY A 9 -2.07 -9.83 1.08
N GLN A 10 -1.05 -10.68 1.10
CA GLN A 10 -1.13 -12.06 1.60
C GLN A 10 -1.68 -12.22 3.02
N GLN A 11 -1.58 -11.19 3.86
CA GLN A 11 -2.15 -11.18 5.22
C GLN A 11 -3.13 -10.03 5.46
N GLN A 12 -2.88 -8.85 4.90
CA GLN A 12 -3.65 -7.63 5.13
C GLN A 12 -4.10 -7.01 3.81
N SER A 13 -5.33 -6.49 3.79
CA SER A 13 -5.80 -5.66 2.68
C SER A 13 -5.56 -4.20 3.00
N VAL A 14 -4.98 -3.46 2.07
CA VAL A 14 -4.47 -2.10 2.30
C VAL A 14 -4.86 -1.18 1.16
N ARG A 15 -5.20 0.06 1.48
CA ARG A 15 -5.44 1.16 0.55
C ARG A 15 -4.35 2.21 0.69
N TYR A 16 -3.72 2.55 -0.42
CA TYR A 16 -2.81 3.67 -0.56
C TYR A 16 -3.57 4.86 -1.12
N VAL A 17 -3.54 5.98 -0.41
CA VAL A 17 -4.10 7.26 -0.85
C VAL A 17 -2.97 8.26 -1.00
N VAL A 18 -2.81 8.82 -2.21
CA VAL A 18 -1.79 9.83 -2.51
C VAL A 18 -2.46 11.10 -2.98
N ASP A 19 -2.30 12.17 -2.23
CA ASP A 19 -2.76 13.50 -2.59
C ASP A 19 -1.76 14.17 -3.54
N VAL A 20 -2.04 14.09 -4.83
CA VAL A 20 -1.13 14.57 -5.88
C VAL A 20 -1.10 16.10 -5.98
N ASP A 21 -2.16 16.80 -5.57
CA ASP A 21 -2.19 18.27 -5.64
C ASP A 21 -1.19 18.90 -4.66
N ARG A 22 -0.91 18.20 -3.55
CA ARG A 22 0.06 18.63 -2.54
C ARG A 22 1.41 17.95 -2.70
N CYS A 23 1.56 17.01 -3.63
CA CYS A 23 2.81 16.31 -3.84
C CYS A 23 3.84 17.24 -4.49
N CYS A 24 5.03 17.36 -3.89
CA CYS A 24 6.11 18.21 -4.43
C CYS A 24 7.07 17.47 -5.37
N GLY A 25 6.80 16.20 -5.71
CA GLY A 25 7.64 15.43 -6.62
C GLY A 25 9.06 15.11 -6.11
N CYS A 26 9.31 15.15 -4.80
CA CYS A 26 10.65 14.93 -4.23
C CYS A 26 11.23 13.50 -4.41
N LYS A 27 10.38 12.53 -4.80
CA LYS A 27 10.70 11.10 -5.01
C LYS A 27 11.32 10.39 -3.79
N ARG A 28 11.09 10.90 -2.56
CA ARG A 28 11.58 10.26 -1.33
C ARG A 28 10.92 8.91 -1.07
N CYS A 29 9.61 8.78 -1.32
CA CYS A 29 8.87 7.53 -1.19
C CYS A 29 9.50 6.40 -2.01
N ILE A 30 9.93 6.70 -3.25
CA ILE A 30 10.64 5.77 -4.14
C ILE A 30 11.99 5.37 -3.53
N ARG A 31 12.82 6.34 -3.12
CA ARG A 31 14.16 6.06 -2.57
C ARG A 31 14.15 5.36 -1.21
N ARG A 32 13.07 5.49 -0.43
CA ARG A 32 12.95 4.92 0.92
C ARG A 32 12.33 3.54 0.96
N CYS A 33 11.58 3.16 -0.07
CA CYS A 33 10.95 1.86 -0.11
C CYS A 33 12.00 0.79 -0.42
N GLN A 34 12.21 -0.14 0.52
CA GLN A 34 13.17 -1.24 0.34
C GLN A 34 12.66 -2.28 -0.67
N GLU A 35 11.34 -2.40 -0.79
CA GLU A 35 10.64 -3.36 -1.67
C GLU A 35 10.29 -2.76 -3.05
N ASP A 36 10.77 -1.57 -3.39
CA ASP A 36 10.53 -0.90 -4.68
C ASP A 36 9.04 -0.76 -5.10
N VAL A 37 8.13 -0.67 -4.13
CA VAL A 37 6.67 -0.56 -4.36
C VAL A 37 6.31 0.66 -5.20
N TRP A 38 7.06 1.76 -5.06
CA TRP A 38 6.72 3.07 -5.62
C TRP A 38 7.44 3.31 -6.94
N GLN A 39 6.72 3.78 -7.95
CA GLN A 39 7.31 4.21 -9.21
C GLN A 39 6.90 5.62 -9.59
N TRP A 40 7.74 6.23 -10.43
CA TRP A 40 7.49 7.56 -10.99
C TRP A 40 6.75 7.46 -12.31
N ASP A 41 5.59 8.11 -12.41
CA ASP A 41 4.91 8.29 -13.67
C ASP A 41 5.40 9.57 -14.36
N ALA A 42 6.03 9.43 -15.53
CA ALA A 42 6.57 10.57 -16.28
C ALA A 42 5.49 11.41 -16.98
N GLY A 43 4.29 10.86 -17.22
CA GLY A 43 3.19 11.57 -17.87
C GLY A 43 2.38 12.43 -16.90
N THR A 44 2.20 11.96 -15.67
CA THR A 44 1.51 12.69 -14.61
C THR A 44 2.46 13.43 -13.69
N GLU A 45 3.76 13.13 -13.70
CA GLU A 45 4.77 13.66 -12.78
C GLU A 45 4.48 13.37 -11.29
N HIS A 46 3.88 12.23 -11.01
CA HIS A 46 3.57 11.80 -9.65
C HIS A 46 4.11 10.41 -9.34
N ALA A 47 4.42 10.18 -8.06
CA ALA A 47 4.73 8.85 -7.57
C ALA A 47 3.43 8.09 -7.30
N TYR A 48 3.40 6.81 -7.67
CA TYR A 48 2.28 5.91 -7.40
C TYR A 48 2.79 4.53 -6.95
N PRO A 49 2.03 3.78 -6.14
CA PRO A 49 2.40 2.43 -5.75
C PRO A 49 2.10 1.47 -6.92
N ARG A 50 3.14 1.01 -7.60
CA ARG A 50 3.05 0.09 -8.75
C ARG A 50 2.96 -1.37 -8.32
N TYR A 51 3.67 -1.73 -7.26
CA TYR A 51 3.72 -3.10 -6.73
C TYR A 51 3.23 -3.14 -5.28
N PRO A 52 1.94 -2.81 -5.03
CA PRO A 52 1.43 -2.71 -3.67
C PRO A 52 1.41 -4.07 -2.93
N ASP A 53 1.39 -5.20 -3.65
CA ASP A 53 1.51 -6.56 -3.10
C ASP A 53 2.83 -6.81 -2.37
N ASP A 54 3.92 -6.17 -2.81
CA ASP A 54 5.26 -6.35 -2.23
C ASP A 54 5.46 -5.48 -0.97
N CYS A 55 4.47 -4.68 -0.59
CA CYS A 55 4.60 -3.78 0.54
C CYS A 55 4.57 -4.51 1.88
N VAL A 56 5.69 -4.47 2.61
CA VAL A 56 5.81 -5.01 3.98
C VAL A 56 5.25 -4.10 5.08
N LEU A 57 4.48 -3.07 4.73
CA LEU A 57 3.83 -2.14 5.67
C LEU A 57 4.78 -1.56 6.73
N CYS A 58 5.97 -1.11 6.31
CA CYS A 58 6.94 -0.47 7.20
C CYS A 58 6.67 1.04 7.42
N TYR A 59 5.71 1.61 6.69
CA TYR A 59 5.26 3.02 6.74
C TYR A 59 6.35 4.09 6.49
N GLN A 60 7.56 3.70 6.08
CA GLN A 60 8.66 4.65 5.85
C GLN A 60 8.31 5.71 4.79
N CYS A 61 7.61 5.33 3.73
CA CYS A 61 7.24 6.26 2.66
C CYS A 61 6.23 7.34 3.11
N GLU A 62 5.33 6.99 4.03
CA GLU A 62 4.37 7.91 4.65
C GLU A 62 5.09 8.87 5.62
N MET A 63 5.91 8.32 6.53
CA MET A 63 6.63 9.08 7.55
C MET A 63 7.67 10.06 6.96
N ASP A 64 8.37 9.66 5.89
CA ASP A 64 9.39 10.50 5.25
C ASP A 64 8.83 11.46 4.19
N CYS A 65 7.51 11.48 3.99
CA CYS A 65 6.86 12.36 3.02
C CYS A 65 6.89 13.81 3.50
N LEU A 66 7.62 14.67 2.79
CA LEU A 66 7.81 16.09 3.19
C LEU A 66 6.50 16.87 3.36
N ASN A 67 5.47 16.52 2.59
CA ASN A 67 4.17 17.20 2.61
C ASN A 67 3.07 16.33 3.22
N SER A 68 3.42 15.16 3.78
CA SER A 68 2.47 14.21 4.38
C SER A 68 1.26 13.91 3.47
N VAL A 69 1.55 13.59 2.21
CA VAL A 69 0.50 13.36 1.18
C VAL A 69 0.19 11.89 0.92
N ILE A 70 0.95 10.98 1.50
CA ILE A 70 0.73 9.53 1.42
C ILE A 70 0.02 9.11 2.69
N ASP A 71 -1.05 8.33 2.55
CA ASP A 71 -1.82 7.75 3.65
C ASP A 71 -2.04 6.26 3.33
N ILE A 72 -1.58 5.38 4.22
CA ILE A 72 -1.67 3.93 4.08
C ILE A 72 -2.71 3.41 5.07
N GLN A 73 -3.87 3.04 4.55
CA GLN A 73 -5.02 2.63 5.34
C GLN A 73 -5.18 1.11 5.32
N VAL A 74 -5.22 0.48 6.49
CA VAL A 74 -5.58 -0.94 6.60
C VAL A 74 -7.10 -1.07 6.39
N ILE A 75 -7.50 -1.78 5.34
CA ILE A 75 -8.91 -2.10 5.06
C ILE A 75 -9.32 -3.32 5.89
N SER A 76 -8.50 -4.39 5.85
CA SER A 76 -8.72 -5.60 6.64
C SER A 76 -7.40 -6.06 7.25
N PRO A 77 -7.33 -6.25 8.59
CA PRO A 77 -6.12 -6.65 9.28
C PRO A 77 -5.79 -8.14 9.12
N LEU A 78 -6.75 -8.95 8.67
CA LEU A 78 -6.59 -10.37 8.40
C LEU A 78 -7.45 -10.75 7.20
N GLN A 79 -6.89 -11.53 6.27
CA GLN A 79 -7.69 -12.18 5.22
C GLN A 79 -8.47 -13.38 5.76
N VAL A 80 -7.89 -14.10 6.73
CA VAL A 80 -8.46 -15.29 7.37
C VAL A 80 -8.26 -15.15 8.88
N ASP A 81 -9.34 -15.33 9.66
CA ASP A 81 -9.22 -15.41 11.12
C ASP A 81 -8.61 -16.77 11.51
N PRO A 82 -7.46 -16.80 12.22
CA PRO A 82 -6.82 -18.05 12.64
C PRO A 82 -7.71 -18.95 13.50
N LEU A 83 -8.63 -18.38 14.29
CA LEU A 83 -9.57 -19.13 15.11
C LEU A 83 -10.65 -19.77 14.25
N GLU A 84 -11.18 -19.04 13.25
CA GLU A 84 -12.17 -19.60 12.33
C GLU A 84 -11.56 -20.69 11.44
N TYR A 85 -10.31 -20.51 11.00
CA TYR A 85 -9.55 -21.54 10.30
C TYR A 85 -9.32 -22.78 11.19
N SER A 86 -8.87 -22.58 12.43
CA SER A 86 -8.62 -23.68 13.37
C SER A 86 -9.90 -24.42 13.78
N ALA A 87 -11.03 -23.72 13.82
CA ALA A 87 -12.35 -24.28 14.08
C ALA A 87 -12.98 -24.97 12.86
N GLY A 88 -12.31 -24.96 11.70
CA GLY A 88 -12.82 -25.54 10.45
C GLY A 88 -14.05 -24.82 9.89
N LEU A 89 -14.25 -23.56 10.28
CA LEU A 89 -15.38 -22.73 9.83
C LEU A 89 -15.13 -22.11 8.45
N ILE A 90 -13.87 -22.09 8.01
CA ILE A 90 -13.45 -21.61 6.69
C ILE A 90 -12.84 -22.80 5.94
N ALA A 91 -13.45 -23.20 4.83
CA ALA A 91 -12.82 -24.10 3.87
C ALA A 91 -11.82 -23.29 3.05
N LEU A 92 -10.58 -23.79 2.91
CA LEU A 92 -9.70 -23.28 1.86
C LEU A 92 -10.40 -23.61 0.55
N ASP A 93 -10.82 -22.58 -0.21
CA ASP A 93 -11.19 -22.78 -1.60
C ASP A 93 -9.98 -23.43 -2.28
N GLN A 94 -10.14 -24.73 -2.61
CA GLN A 94 -9.13 -25.52 -3.29
C GLN A 94 -9.15 -25.11 -4.76
N GLU A 95 -8.24 -24.22 -5.16
CA GLU A 95 -7.82 -24.06 -6.56
C GLU A 95 -6.52 -24.83 -6.83
#